data_AF-A0A3B9IVC2-F1
#
_entry.id   AF-A0A3B9IVC2-F1
#
_cell.length_a   1.000
_cell.length_b   1.000
_cell.length_c   1.000
_cell.angle_alpha   90.00
_cell.angle_beta   90.00
_cell.angle_gamma   90.00
#
_symmetry.space_group_name_H-M   'P 1'
#
loop_
_entity.id
_entity.type
_entity.pdbx_description
1 polymer ?
#
loop_
_entity_poly.entity_id
_entity_poly.type
_entity_poly.pdbx_seq_one_letter_code
_entity_poly.pdbx_strand_id
1 'polypeptide(L)'
;MTVKSAAKINLALDVTGKRPDGYHNIESVFQTVGLYDEITVKLTDSGINISCDMPFRFSLSDPVPCDERNIAYKTAKKFFEENNMNIGCDIHIKKGIPSQAGMGGGSSDAAAVI
;
A
#
# COMPACT_ATOMS: atom_id res chain seq x y z
N MET A 1 14.75 -7.26 2.51
CA MET A 1 14.91 -6.42 1.31
C MET A 1 14.29 -5.06 1.57
N THR A 2 14.80 -4.01 0.92
CA THR A 2 14.23 -2.66 1.00
C THR A 2 14.02 -2.12 -0.40
N VAL A 3 12.83 -1.57 -0.66
CA VAL A 3 12.42 -1.07 -1.98
C VAL A 3 11.70 0.28 -1.86
N LYS A 4 11.76 1.08 -2.93
CA LYS A 4 10.99 2.34 -3.04
C LYS A 4 9.63 2.07 -3.68
N SER A 5 8.58 2.53 -3.02
CA SER A 5 7.18 2.46 -3.45
C SER A 5 6.77 3.84 -3.98
N ALA A 6 6.50 3.98 -5.28
CA ALA A 6 6.28 5.28 -5.93
C ALA A 6 4.83 5.74 -5.85
N ALA A 7 4.62 7.02 -5.58
CA ALA A 7 3.31 7.64 -5.71
C ALA A 7 2.90 7.73 -7.18
N LYS A 8 1.59 7.83 -7.41
CA LYS A 8 1.02 8.15 -8.72
C LYS A 8 0.20 9.43 -8.68
N ILE A 9 -0.07 9.95 -9.87
CA ILE A 9 -1.16 10.90 -10.13
C ILE A 9 -2.00 10.37 -11.29
N ASN A 10 -3.25 10.82 -11.37
CA ASN A 10 -4.10 10.62 -12.55
C ASN A 10 -3.99 11.88 -13.41
N LEU A 11 -3.32 11.79 -14.56
CA LEU A 11 -3.23 12.91 -15.52
C LEU A 11 -4.58 13.16 -16.21
N ALA A 12 -5.38 12.11 -16.34
CA ALA A 12 -6.77 12.16 -16.73
C ALA A 12 -7.54 11.11 -15.92
N LEU A 13 -8.80 11.38 -15.59
CA LEU A 13 -9.72 10.44 -14.96
C LEU A 13 -11.13 10.74 -15.44
N ASP A 14 -11.73 9.77 -16.12
CA ASP A 14 -13.13 9.80 -16.53
C ASP A 14 -13.90 8.65 -15.88
N VAL A 15 -15.15 8.93 -15.50
CA VAL A 15 -16.07 7.96 -14.90
C VAL A 15 -17.13 7.62 -15.94
N THR A 16 -16.99 6.46 -16.58
CA THR A 16 -17.78 6.11 -17.77
C THR A 16 -19.09 5.39 -17.45
N GLY A 17 -19.30 4.97 -16.20
CA GLY A 17 -20.57 4.39 -15.77
C GLY A 17 -20.53 3.76 -14.38
N LYS A 18 -21.70 3.55 -13.77
CA LYS A 18 -21.84 2.84 -12.50
C LYS A 18 -22.05 1.34 -12.74
N ARG A 19 -21.34 0.50 -11.98
CA ARG A 19 -21.40 -0.96 -12.06
C ARG A 19 -22.41 -1.54 -11.06
N PRO A 20 -22.91 -2.77 -11.32
CA PRO A 20 -23.81 -3.47 -10.39
C PRO A 20 -23.17 -3.82 -9.03
N ASP A 21 -21.84 -3.94 -8.97
CA ASP A 21 -21.08 -4.27 -7.75
C ASP A 21 -20.82 -3.06 -6.84
N GLY A 22 -21.38 -1.90 -7.16
CA GLY A 22 -21.24 -0.66 -6.37
C GLY A 22 -20.04 0.20 -6.76
N TYR A 23 -19.15 -0.26 -7.63
CA TYR A 23 -18.03 0.54 -8.17
C TYR A 23 -18.43 1.31 -9.44
N HIS A 24 -17.48 2.06 -9.99
CA HIS A 24 -17.62 2.73 -11.29
C HIS A 24 -16.59 2.20 -12.29
N ASN A 25 -16.96 2.18 -13.56
CA ASN A 25 -15.99 2.06 -14.64
C ASN A 25 -15.21 3.37 -14.74
N ILE A 26 -13.89 3.26 -14.90
CA ILE A 26 -13.00 4.40 -15.02
C ILE A 26 -12.08 4.25 -16.21
N GLU A 27 -11.80 5.35 -16.89
CA GLU A 27 -10.73 5.48 -17.86
C GLU A 27 -9.73 6.49 -17.31
N SER A 28 -8.44 6.15 -17.28
CA SER A 28 -7.44 7.01 -16.65
C SER A 28 -6.05 6.83 -17.21
N VAL A 29 -5.29 7.93 -17.23
CA VAL A 29 -3.84 7.92 -17.50
C VAL A 29 -3.12 8.05 -16.16
N PHE A 30 -2.49 6.97 -15.71
CA PHE A 30 -1.67 6.95 -14.49
C PHE A 30 -0.23 7.34 -14.81
N GLN A 31 0.34 8.19 -13.97
CA GLN A 31 1.76 8.57 -14.05
C GLN A 31 2.40 8.45 -12.67
N THR A 32 3.50 7.72 -12.57
CA THR A 32 4.32 7.70 -11.35
C THR A 32 5.08 9.00 -11.20
N VAL A 33 5.32 9.43 -9.96
CA VAL A 33 6.03 10.66 -9.64
C VAL A 33 7.18 10.38 -8.67
N GLY A 34 8.14 11.30 -8.58
CA GLY A 34 9.34 11.18 -7.75
C GLY A 34 9.13 11.30 -6.24
N LEU A 35 7.96 10.88 -5.74
CA LEU A 35 7.61 10.83 -4.32
C LEU A 35 7.45 9.37 -3.92
N TYR A 36 8.06 8.96 -2.82
CA TYR A 36 8.16 7.55 -2.46
C TYR A 36 7.87 7.29 -0.99
N ASP A 37 7.33 6.10 -0.73
CA ASP A 37 7.51 5.39 0.53
C ASP A 37 8.71 4.45 0.42
N GLU A 38 9.29 4.06 1.55
CA GLU A 38 10.33 3.02 1.61
C GLU A 38 9.82 1.82 2.41
N ILE A 39 9.83 0.65 1.77
CA ILE A 39 9.26 -0.58 2.30
C ILE A 39 10.39 -1.56 2.56
N THR A 40 10.53 -2.00 3.80
CA THR A 40 11.47 -3.04 4.20
C THR A 40 10.70 -4.30 4.58
N VAL A 41 11.01 -5.42 3.95
CA VAL A 41 10.43 -6.73 4.25
C VAL A 41 11.54 -7.69 4.67
N LYS A 42 11.34 -8.37 5.81
CA LYS A 42 12.22 -9.43 6.31
C LYS A 42 11.39 -10.68 6.57
N LEU A 43 11.78 -11.82 6.01
CA LEU A 43 11.11 -13.08 6.29
C LEU A 43 11.35 -13.52 7.74
N THR A 44 10.34 -14.15 8.33
CA THR A 44 10.35 -14.75 9.66
C THR A 44 9.80 -16.17 9.58
N ASP A 45 9.97 -16.96 10.65
CA ASP A 45 9.49 -18.35 10.68
C ASP A 45 7.95 -18.44 10.72
N SER A 46 7.28 -17.43 11.28
CA SER A 46 5.82 -17.35 11.32
C SER A 46 5.35 -15.93 11.68
N GLY A 47 4.06 -15.66 11.42
CA GLY A 47 3.41 -14.42 11.78
C GLY A 47 3.75 -13.25 10.84
N ILE A 48 2.83 -12.29 10.76
CA ILE A 48 3.05 -11.06 10.00
C ILE A 48 3.03 -9.92 10.99
N ASN A 49 4.10 -9.14 11.02
CA ASN A 49 4.15 -7.90 11.78
C ASN A 49 4.27 -6.73 10.81
N ILE A 50 3.58 -5.64 11.11
CA ILE A 50 3.69 -4.41 10.33
C ILE A 50 3.93 -3.23 11.25
N SER A 51 4.84 -2.35 10.86
CA SER A 51 5.14 -1.11 11.56
C SER A 51 5.29 0.03 10.55
N CYS A 52 4.97 1.25 10.97
CA CYS A 52 5.14 2.42 10.12
C CYS A 52 5.87 3.55 10.85
N ASP A 53 6.80 4.18 10.16
CA ASP A 53 7.37 5.47 10.52
C ASP A 53 6.71 6.54 9.64
N MET A 54 6.06 7.54 10.24
CA MET A 54 5.35 8.57 9.51
C MET A 54 5.63 9.98 10.08
N PRO A 55 5.92 10.97 9.21
CA PRO A 55 6.05 12.36 9.63
C PRO A 55 4.81 12.85 10.39
N PHE A 56 5.00 13.59 11.49
CA PHE A 56 3.91 14.11 12.33
C PHE A 56 2.84 14.87 11.53
N ARG A 57 3.26 15.62 10.50
CA ARG A 57 2.36 16.35 9.58
C ARG A 57 1.33 15.46 8.85
N PHE A 58 1.60 14.17 8.71
CA PHE A 58 0.69 13.19 8.10
C PHE A 58 -0.21 12.48 9.13
N SER A 59 -0.03 12.74 10.43
CA SER A 59 -0.74 12.11 11.53
C SER A 59 -1.97 12.91 12.02
N LEU A 60 -2.29 14.04 11.39
CA LEU A 60 -3.24 15.02 11.93
C LEU A 60 -4.72 14.77 11.57
N SER A 61 -5.02 13.81 10.68
CA SER A 61 -6.38 13.65 10.13
C SER A 61 -6.91 12.22 10.23
N ASP A 62 -6.05 11.22 10.04
CA ASP A 62 -6.35 9.80 10.22
C ASP A 62 -5.02 9.01 10.12
N PRO A 63 -4.56 8.36 11.20
CA PRO A 63 -3.28 7.67 11.16
C PRO A 63 -3.32 6.47 10.22
N VAL A 64 -2.22 6.23 9.50
CA VAL A 64 -2.08 5.01 8.69
C VAL A 64 -2.17 3.81 9.64
N PRO A 65 -3.07 2.82 9.38
CA PRO A 65 -3.13 1.64 10.23
C PRO A 65 -1.79 0.91 10.14
N CYS A 66 -1.18 0.63 11.30
CA CYS A 66 0.05 -0.16 11.41
C CYS A 66 -0.26 -1.49 12.10
N ASP A 67 -1.33 -2.12 11.64
CA ASP A 67 -1.84 -3.42 12.07
C ASP A 67 -2.46 -4.15 10.87
N GLU A 68 -3.20 -5.22 11.12
CA GLU A 68 -3.83 -6.06 10.10
C GLU A 68 -4.84 -5.36 9.20
N ARG A 69 -5.27 -4.14 9.53
CA ARG A 69 -6.14 -3.33 8.67
C ARG A 69 -5.38 -2.78 7.47
N ASN A 70 -4.05 -2.65 7.56
CA ASN A 70 -3.19 -2.16 6.49
C ASN A 70 -3.22 -3.09 5.27
N ILE A 71 -3.33 -2.50 4.08
CA ILE A 71 -3.39 -3.27 2.84
C ILE A 71 -2.09 -4.04 2.56
N ALA A 72 -0.92 -3.54 2.94
CA ALA A 72 0.34 -4.26 2.80
C ALA A 72 0.38 -5.55 3.65
N TYR A 73 -0.16 -5.49 4.89
CA TYR A 73 -0.34 -6.69 5.72
C TYR A 73 -1.27 -7.69 5.04
N LYS A 74 -2.44 -7.21 4.58
CA LYS A 74 -3.45 -8.06 3.91
C LYS A 74 -2.87 -8.72 2.66
N THR A 75 -2.07 -8.01 1.89
CA THR A 75 -1.39 -8.53 0.70
C THR A 75 -0.38 -9.61 1.06
N ALA A 76 0.50 -9.37 2.04
CA ALA A 76 1.46 -10.39 2.48
C ALA A 76 0.77 -11.66 2.99
N LYS A 77 -0.30 -11.49 3.79
CA LYS A 77 -1.13 -12.61 4.27
C LYS A 77 -1.71 -13.40 3.10
N LYS A 78 -2.35 -12.71 2.15
CA LYS A 78 -2.96 -13.33 0.99
C LYS A 78 -1.94 -14.03 0.10
N PHE A 79 -0.75 -13.44 -0.08
CA PHE A 79 0.36 -14.01 -0.83
C PHE A 79 0.84 -15.33 -0.22
N PHE A 80 1.07 -15.38 1.10
CA PHE A 80 1.48 -16.62 1.77
C PHE A 80 0.40 -17.70 1.72
N GLU A 81 -0.87 -17.32 1.94
CA GLU A 81 -2.02 -18.23 1.85
C GLU A 81 -2.17 -18.85 0.46
N GLU A 82 -2.08 -18.04 -0.61
CA GLU A 82 -2.23 -18.53 -1.99
C GLU A 82 -1.08 -19.42 -2.45
N ASN A 83 0.11 -19.25 -1.86
CA ASN A 83 1.30 -20.04 -2.19
C ASN A 83 1.56 -21.20 -1.21
N ASN A 84 0.65 -21.47 -0.26
CA ASN A 84 0.81 -22.50 0.78
C ASN A 84 2.13 -22.38 1.56
N MET A 85 2.57 -21.15 1.82
CA MET A 85 3.82 -20.88 2.52
C MET A 85 3.56 -20.75 4.03
N ASN A 86 4.13 -21.67 4.83
CA ASN A 86 4.06 -21.59 6.28
C ASN A 86 5.25 -20.83 6.86
N ILE A 87 5.39 -19.57 6.47
CA ILE A 87 6.39 -18.62 6.97
C ILE A 87 5.70 -17.28 7.31
N GLY A 88 6.47 -16.34 7.84
CA GLY A 88 6.02 -15.00 8.17
C GLY A 88 6.86 -13.90 7.55
N CYS A 89 6.52 -12.64 7.86
CA CYS A 89 7.38 -11.51 7.58
C CYS A 89 7.16 -10.32 8.52
N ASP A 90 8.24 -9.57 8.73
CA ASP A 90 8.20 -8.23 9.31
C ASP A 90 8.22 -7.20 8.17
N ILE A 91 7.20 -6.34 8.14
CA ILE A 91 7.05 -5.24 7.19
C ILE A 91 7.26 -3.93 7.94
N HIS A 92 8.23 -3.13 7.49
CA HIS A 92 8.42 -1.77 7.98
C HIS A 92 8.21 -0.77 6.84
N ILE A 93 7.33 0.21 7.07
CA ILE A 93 6.95 1.22 6.09
C ILE A 93 7.38 2.60 6.57
N LYS A 94 8.33 3.22 5.87
CA LYS A 94 8.64 4.64 6.07
C LYS A 94 7.83 5.49 5.11
N LYS A 95 6.87 6.24 5.65
CA LYS A 95 5.92 7.03 4.86
C LYS A 95 6.52 8.35 4.38
N GLY A 96 6.64 8.50 3.07
CA GLY A 96 6.87 9.76 2.37
C GLY A 96 5.65 10.23 1.58
N ILE A 97 4.72 9.35 1.22
CA ILE A 97 3.48 9.67 0.50
C ILE A 97 2.38 10.02 1.52
N PRO A 98 1.82 11.24 1.49
CA PRO A 98 0.66 11.62 2.29
C PRO A 98 -0.50 10.63 2.16
N SER A 99 -1.01 10.16 3.30
CA SER A 99 -2.21 9.32 3.35
C SER A 99 -3.42 10.07 2.80
N GLN A 100 -4.33 9.34 2.14
CA GLN A 100 -5.60 9.85 1.61
C GLN A 100 -5.50 11.00 0.59
N ALA A 101 -4.31 11.30 0.06
CA ALA A 101 -4.10 12.41 -0.88
C ALA A 101 -4.39 12.07 -2.36
N GLY A 102 -5.08 10.96 -2.64
CA GLY A 102 -5.34 10.50 -4.02
C GLY A 102 -4.10 9.97 -4.77
N MET A 103 -2.96 9.83 -4.09
CA MET A 103 -1.67 9.47 -4.72
C MET A 103 -1.35 7.97 -4.76
N GLY A 104 -2.27 7.12 -4.30
CA GLY A 104 -2.11 5.65 -4.40
C GLY A 104 -1.03 5.03 -3.52
N GLY A 105 -0.57 5.72 -2.46
CA GLY A 105 0.52 5.24 -1.59
C GLY A 105 0.27 3.84 -1.02
N GLY A 106 -0.88 3.61 -0.38
CA GLY A 106 -1.20 2.29 0.19
C GLY A 106 -1.23 1.16 -0.86
N SER A 107 -1.73 1.42 -2.07
CA SER A 107 -1.73 0.43 -3.15
C SER A 107 -0.31 0.13 -3.65
N SER A 108 0.54 1.14 -3.75
CA SER A 108 1.95 0.94 -4.11
C SER A 108 2.71 0.19 -3.00
N ASP A 109 2.41 0.46 -1.73
CA ASP A 109 2.99 -0.25 -0.59
C ASP A 109 2.62 -1.73 -0.60
N ALA A 110 1.36 -2.04 -0.92
CA ALA A 110 0.90 -3.41 -1.13
C ALA A 110 1.59 -4.10 -2.31
N ALA A 111 1.85 -3.40 -3.41
CA ALA A 111 2.59 -3.97 -4.54
C ALA A 111 4.07 -4.22 -4.20
N ALA A 112 4.67 -3.41 -3.32
CA ALA A 112 6.07 -3.50 -2.93
C ALA A 112 6.41 -4.67 -1.98
N VAL A 113 5.40 -5.32 -1.37
CA VAL A 113 5.59 -6.46 -0.46
C VAL A 113 5.52 -7.83 -1.14
N ILE A 114 5.23 -7.88 -2.44
CA ILE A 114 5.18 -9.09 -3.28
C ILE A 114 6.22 -9.02 -4.40
#